data_AF-A0A2V8N6H9-F1
#
_entry.id   AF-A0A2V8N6H9-F1
#
_cell.length_a   1.000
_cell.length_b   1.000
_cell.length_c   1.000
_cell.angle_alpha   90.00
_cell.angle_beta   90.00
_cell.angle_gamma   90.00
#
_symmetry.space_group_name_H-M   'P 1'
#
loop_
_entity.id
_entity.type
_entity.pdbx_description
1 polymer ?
#
loop_
_entity_poly.entity_id
_entity_poly.type
_entity_poly.pdbx_seq_one_letter_code
_entity_poly.pdbx_strand_id
1 'polypeptide(L)'
;MQDLALVEMGRGNKAAALSMAERAIATNPIEKDVVDGPASIEILARVAAQTGEPDRAIAALQKLLSIPYEGALPVGNAPLTPALLRLDPMFDPLRNDPRFQKLSEWKSK
;
A
#
# COMPACT_ATOMS: atom_id res chain seq x y z
N MET A 1 1.02 15.46 2.46
CA MET A 1 1.35 15.01 1.08
C MET A 1 0.63 13.71 0.72
N GLN A 2 0.56 12.76 1.65
CA GLN A 2 -0.23 11.53 1.53
C GLN A 2 -1.72 11.79 1.19
N ASP A 3 -2.35 12.79 1.80
CA ASP A 3 -3.76 13.15 1.52
C ASP A 3 -4.00 13.59 0.07
N LEU A 4 -3.01 14.20 -0.59
CA LEU A 4 -3.14 14.65 -1.98
C LEU A 4 -3.10 13.48 -2.97
N ALA A 5 -2.37 12.41 -2.65
CA ALA A 5 -2.33 11.21 -3.49
C ALA A 5 -3.69 10.48 -3.52
N LEU A 6 -4.40 10.44 -2.39
CA LEU A 6 -5.74 9.86 -2.30
C LEU A 6 -6.80 10.72 -3.02
N VAL A 7 -6.66 12.04 -2.95
CA VAL A 7 -7.53 12.99 -3.69
C VAL A 7 -7.34 12.87 -5.21
N GLU A 8 -6.11 12.77 -5.70
CA GLU A 8 -5.82 12.58 -7.13
C GLU A 8 -6.24 11.19 -7.64
N MET A 9 -6.14 10.15 -6.80
CA MET A 9 -6.70 8.82 -7.09
C MET A 9 -8.22 8.90 -7.29
N GLY A 10 -8.94 9.59 -6.40
CA GLY A 10 -10.39 9.82 -6.53
C GLY A 10 -10.78 10.64 -7.77
N ARG A 11 -9.86 11.47 -8.28
CA ARG A 11 -10.03 12.25 -9.52
C ARG A 11 -9.71 11.48 -10.81
N GLY A 12 -9.24 10.24 -10.72
CA GLY A 12 -8.88 9.40 -11.88
C GLY A 12 -7.52 9.74 -12.50
N ASN A 13 -6.73 10.63 -11.90
CA ASN A 13 -5.43 11.04 -12.43
C ASN A 13 -4.30 10.12 -11.92
N LYS A 14 -4.25 8.92 -12.51
CA LYS A 14 -3.38 7.82 -12.09
C LYS A 14 -1.90 8.19 -11.99
N ALA A 15 -1.37 8.93 -12.97
CA ALA A 15 0.05 9.29 -13.03
C ALA A 15 0.43 10.28 -11.91
N ALA A 16 -0.44 11.24 -11.60
CA ALA A 16 -0.22 12.19 -10.52
C ALA A 16 -0.27 11.51 -9.14
N ALA A 17 -1.24 10.61 -8.93
CA ALA A 17 -1.38 9.86 -7.68
C ALA A 17 -0.13 9.01 -7.39
N LEU A 18 0.41 8.32 -8.40
CA LEU A 18 1.62 7.51 -8.28
C LEU A 18 2.86 8.36 -8.04
N SER A 19 3.02 9.46 -8.78
CA SER A 19 4.17 10.37 -8.60
C SER A 19 4.18 11.01 -7.20
N MET A 20 2.99 11.35 -6.67
CA MET A 20 2.87 11.87 -5.30
C MET A 20 3.17 10.81 -4.24
N ALA A 21 2.72 9.57 -4.42
CA ALA A 21 3.03 8.47 -3.52
C ALA A 21 4.54 8.16 -3.49
N GLU A 22 5.20 8.15 -4.64
CA GLU A 22 6.66 7.96 -4.74
C GLU A 22 7.43 9.12 -4.11
N ARG A 23 6.99 10.36 -4.31
CA ARG A 23 7.57 11.52 -3.63
C ARG A 23 7.42 11.44 -2.13
N ALA A 24 6.29 10.94 -1.63
CA ALA A 24 6.08 10.74 -0.20
C ALA A 24 7.10 9.73 0.37
N ILE A 25 7.33 8.61 -0.32
CA ILE A 25 8.36 7.61 0.05
C ILE A 25 9.77 8.22 0.01
N ALA A 26 10.11 8.99 -1.03
CA ALA A 26 11.42 9.62 -1.15
C ALA A 26 11.67 10.70 -0.08
N THR A 27 10.61 11.33 0.42
CA THR A 27 10.70 12.38 1.44
C THR A 27 10.74 11.80 2.86
N ASN A 28 10.07 10.66 3.11
CA ASN A 28 10.13 9.95 4.39
C ASN A 28 10.64 8.51 4.22
N PRO A 29 11.95 8.31 4.02
CA PRO A 29 12.53 6.98 3.91
C PRO A 29 12.37 6.21 5.22
N ILE A 30 12.01 4.92 5.14
CA ILE A 30 11.80 4.03 6.31
C ILE A 30 13.01 4.04 7.25
N GLU A 31 14.22 4.23 6.72
CA GLU A 31 15.43 4.28 7.55
C GLU A 31 15.49 5.50 8.48
N LYS A 32 14.74 6.56 8.20
CA LYS A 32 14.66 7.78 9.03
C LYS A 32 13.45 7.80 9.95
N ASP A 33 12.37 7.14 9.55
CA ASP A 33 11.10 7.13 10.28
C ASP A 33 10.44 5.75 10.11
N VAL A 34 10.74 4.87 11.06
CA VAL A 34 10.24 3.49 11.06
C VAL A 34 8.75 3.43 11.41
N VAL A 35 8.19 4.53 11.92
CA VAL A 35 6.78 4.65 12.34
C VAL A 35 5.93 5.12 11.16
N ASP A 36 6.25 6.25 10.53
CA ASP A 36 5.45 6.82 9.42
C ASP A 36 5.98 6.47 8.01
N GLY A 37 7.22 6.01 7.88
CA GLY A 37 7.83 5.62 6.60
C GLY A 37 7.06 4.49 5.89
N PRO A 38 6.64 3.42 6.61
CA PRO A 38 5.82 2.36 6.05
C PRO A 38 4.41 2.82 5.60
N ALA A 39 3.85 3.87 6.22
CA ALA A 39 2.53 4.37 5.84
C ALA A 39 2.49 4.89 4.39
N SER A 40 3.58 5.50 3.92
CA SER A 40 3.71 5.94 2.53
C SER A 40 3.74 4.78 1.53
N ILE A 41 4.26 3.62 1.94
CA ILE A 41 4.32 2.42 1.10
C ILE A 41 2.96 1.74 1.05
N GLU A 42 2.20 1.75 2.16
CA GLU A 42 0.81 1.29 2.17
C GLU A 42 -0.06 2.12 1.22
N ILE A 43 0.09 3.44 1.24
CA ILE A 43 -0.62 4.33 0.32
C ILE A 43 -0.24 4.03 -1.14
N LEU A 44 1.05 3.81 -1.42
CA LEU A 44 1.49 3.41 -2.76
C LEU A 44 0.85 2.07 -3.18
N ALA A 45 0.82 1.08 -2.30
CA ALA A 45 0.23 -0.22 -2.60
C ALA A 45 -1.26 -0.09 -2.98
N ARG A 46 -2.00 0.73 -2.23
CA ARG A 46 -3.43 1.01 -2.45
C ARG A 46 -3.67 1.76 -3.77
N VAL A 47 -2.90 2.82 -4.03
CA VAL A 47 -2.98 3.59 -5.28
C VAL A 47 -2.63 2.68 -6.46
N ALA A 48 -1.52 1.96 -6.41
CA ALA A 48 -1.08 1.07 -7.47
C ALA A 48 -2.11 -0.02 -7.79
N ALA A 49 -2.75 -0.60 -6.77
CA ALA A 49 -3.83 -1.57 -6.95
C ALA A 49 -4.99 -0.97 -7.75
N GLN A 50 -5.43 0.24 -7.40
CA GLN A 50 -6.56 0.92 -8.04
C GLN A 50 -6.23 1.51 -9.42
N THR A 51 -4.97 1.89 -9.66
CA THR A 51 -4.56 2.45 -10.95
C THR A 51 -4.33 1.37 -12.02
N GLY A 52 -4.33 0.08 -11.65
CA GLY A 52 -4.05 -1.04 -12.56
C GLY A 52 -2.56 -1.30 -12.74
N GLU A 53 -1.77 -1.04 -11.70
CA GLU A 53 -0.32 -1.27 -11.63
C GLU A 53 -0.02 -2.45 -10.67
N PRO A 54 -0.43 -3.69 -11.02
CA PRO A 54 -0.39 -4.82 -10.09
C PRO A 54 1.02 -5.17 -9.63
N ASP A 55 2.02 -5.08 -10.51
CA ASP A 55 3.41 -5.38 -10.17
C ASP A 55 3.93 -4.47 -9.06
N ARG A 56 3.63 -3.16 -9.15
CA ARG A 56 4.05 -2.16 -8.16
C ARG A 56 3.30 -2.34 -6.84
N ALA A 57 2.02 -2.64 -6.91
CA ALA A 57 1.21 -2.91 -5.73
C ALA A 57 1.74 -4.13 -4.96
N ILE A 58 1.99 -5.23 -5.66
CA ILE A 58 2.44 -6.50 -5.07
C ILE A 58 3.83 -6.36 -4.46
N ALA A 59 4.76 -5.64 -5.11
CA ALA A 59 6.08 -5.36 -4.55
C ALA A 59 6.01 -4.55 -3.25
N ALA A 60 5.14 -3.53 -3.21
CA ALA A 60 4.90 -2.74 -2.00
C ALA A 60 4.30 -3.59 -0.87
N LEU A 61 3.29 -4.41 -1.17
CA LEU A 61 2.66 -5.33 -0.21
C LEU A 61 3.65 -6.36 0.35
N GLN A 62 4.53 -6.92 -0.49
CA GLN A 62 5.59 -7.83 -0.03
C GLN A 62 6.52 -7.17 0.97
N LYS A 63 6.93 -5.93 0.71
CA LYS A 63 7.80 -5.18 1.61
C LYS A 63 7.11 -4.92 2.94
N LEU A 64 5.85 -4.50 2.93
CA LEU A 64 5.05 -4.24 4.12
C LEU A 64 4.81 -5.49 4.97
N LEU A 65 4.55 -6.65 4.35
CA LEU A 65 4.37 -7.91 5.07
C LEU A 65 5.67 -8.48 5.65
N SER A 66 6.83 -8.00 5.18
CA SER A 66 8.15 -8.46 5.62
C SER A 66 8.73 -7.61 6.76
N ILE A 67 8.08 -6.51 7.13
CA ILE A 67 8.54 -5.60 8.19
C ILE A 67 7.43 -5.37 9.23
N PRO A 68 7.75 -5.28 10.53
CA PRO A 68 6.82 -4.75 11.50
C PRO A 68 6.64 -3.24 11.26
N TYR A 69 5.39 -2.77 11.19
CA TYR A 69 5.07 -1.34 11.04
C TYR A 69 3.71 -0.99 11.66
N GLU A 70 3.44 0.30 11.86
CA GLU A 70 2.11 0.81 12.22
C GLU A 70 1.29 1.14 10.96
N GLY A 71 0.05 0.65 10.88
CA GLY A 71 -0.79 0.81 9.70
C GLY A 71 -1.13 2.26 9.38
N ALA A 72 -1.21 2.59 8.09
CA ALA A 72 -1.42 3.96 7.60
C ALA A 72 -2.84 4.50 7.80
N LEU A 73 -3.80 3.66 8.20
CA LEU A 73 -5.19 4.04 8.32
C LEU A 73 -5.56 4.43 9.77
N PRO A 74 -6.28 5.56 9.96
CA PRO A 74 -6.71 6.02 11.28
C PRO A 74 -7.71 5.07 11.98
N VAL A 75 -8.28 4.10 11.25
CA VAL A 75 -9.08 3.02 11.84
C VAL A 75 -8.16 1.86 12.19
N GLY A 76 -7.49 1.98 13.34
CA GLY A 76 -6.90 0.86 14.06
C GLY A 76 -5.38 0.80 14.14
N ASN A 77 -4.62 1.70 13.48
CA ASN A 77 -3.13 1.71 13.44
C ASN A 77 -2.52 0.32 13.15
N ALA A 78 -3.32 -0.59 12.59
CA ALA A 78 -2.97 -1.99 12.48
C ALA A 78 -2.26 -2.20 11.14
N PRO A 79 -1.05 -2.77 11.12
CA PRO A 79 -0.36 -3.07 9.87
C PRO A 79 -1.24 -3.91 8.96
N LEU A 80 -1.08 -3.75 7.64
CA LEU A 80 -1.68 -4.67 6.69
C LEU A 80 -1.31 -6.10 7.06
N THR A 81 -2.34 -6.89 7.31
CA THR A 81 -2.22 -8.33 7.50
C THR A 81 -2.74 -9.05 6.26
N PRO A 82 -2.32 -10.30 6.05
CA PRO A 82 -2.87 -11.16 5.00
C PRO A 82 -4.42 -11.26 5.05
N ALA A 83 -5.01 -11.19 6.24
CA ALA A 83 -6.46 -11.11 6.42
C ALA A 83 -7.05 -9.78 5.90
N LEU A 84 -6.42 -8.64 6.20
CA LEU A 84 -6.84 -7.33 5.68
C LEU A 84 -6.75 -7.27 4.16
N LEU A 85 -5.73 -7.87 3.55
CA LEU A 85 -5.63 -7.94 2.08
C LEU A 85 -6.83 -8.64 1.43
N ARG A 86 -7.46 -9.60 2.11
CA ARG A 86 -8.65 -10.30 1.60
C ARG A 86 -9.95 -9.52 1.79
N LEU A 87 -10.01 -8.72 2.86
CA LEU A 87 -11.21 -8.02 3.29
C LEU A 87 -11.34 -6.63 2.66
N ASP A 88 -10.22 -5.98 2.37
CA ASP A 88 -10.17 -4.61 1.90
C ASP A 88 -10.49 -4.50 0.40
N PRO A 89 -11.59 -3.82 0.00
CA PRO A 89 -11.98 -3.65 -1.39
C PRO A 89 -10.94 -2.92 -2.24
N MET A 90 -9.99 -2.21 -1.62
CA MET A 90 -8.94 -1.50 -2.33
C MET A 90 -8.04 -2.43 -3.15
N PHE A 91 -7.98 -3.71 -2.76
CA PHE A 91 -7.19 -4.74 -3.44
C PHE A 91 -8.03 -5.65 -4.34
N ASP A 92 -9.32 -5.36 -4.54
CA ASP A 92 -10.19 -6.11 -5.47
C ASP A 92 -9.58 -6.28 -6.87
N PRO A 93 -8.92 -5.25 -7.47
CA PRO A 93 -8.26 -5.40 -8.76
C PRO A 93 -7.14 -6.45 -8.79
N LEU A 94 -6.53 -6.78 -7.64
CA LEU A 94 -5.41 -7.73 -7.52
C LEU A 94 -5.87 -9.16 -7.20
N ARG A 95 -7.16 -9.39 -6.89
CA ARG A 95 -7.66 -10.70 -6.44
C ARG A 95 -7.42 -11.85 -7.42
N ASN A 96 -7.33 -11.53 -8.71
CA ASN A 96 -7.07 -12.51 -9.76
C ASN A 96 -5.57 -12.79 -9.97
N ASP A 97 -4.66 -12.05 -9.32
CA ASP A 97 -3.23 -12.26 -9.44
C ASP A 97 -2.75 -13.38 -8.47
N PRO A 98 -2.12 -14.46 -8.96
CA PRO A 98 -1.63 -15.56 -8.12
C PRO A 98 -0.61 -15.11 -7.06
N ARG A 99 0.16 -14.04 -7.33
CA ARG A 99 1.14 -13.50 -6.38
C ARG A 99 0.42 -12.79 -5.23
N PHE A 100 -0.66 -12.08 -5.51
CA PHE A 100 -1.50 -11.46 -4.47
C PHE A 100 -2.19 -12.51 -3.60
N GLN A 101 -2.71 -13.59 -4.20
CA GLN A 101 -3.32 -14.70 -3.46
C GLN A 101 -2.33 -15.31 -2.45
N LYS A 102 -1.07 -15.54 -2.85
CA LYS A 102 -0.01 -16.01 -1.94
C LYS A 102 0.25 -15.07 -0.77
N LEU A 103 0.25 -13.75 -1.01
CA LEU A 103 0.42 -12.76 0.07
C LEU A 103 -0.76 -12.76 1.03
N SER A 104 -1.97 -12.96 0.52
CA SER A 104 -3.19 -13.04 1.32
C SER A 104 -3.29 -14.35 2.14
N GLU A 105 -2.64 -15.42 1.67
CA GLU A 105 -2.56 -16.72 2.32
C GLU A 105 -1.41 -16.86 3.31
N TRP A 106 -0.42 -15.98 3.20
CA TRP A 106 0.70 -15.94 4.11
C TRP A 106 0.19 -15.85 5.56
N LYS A 107 0.73 -16.66 6.47
CA LYS A 107 0.51 -16.50 7.90
C LYS A 107 1.78 -15.92 8.49
N SER A 108 1.71 -14.69 9.01
CA SER A 108 2.82 -14.17 9.82
C SER A 108 3.01 -15.13 10.99
N LYS A 109 4.24 -15.61 11.16
CA LYS A 109 4.62 -16.54 12.23
C LYS A 109 4.75 -15.80 13.55
#